data_AF-A0A373FQ52-F1
#
_entry.id   AF-A0A373FQ52-F1
#
_cell.length_a   1.000
_cell.length_b   1.000
_cell.length_c   1.000
_cell.angle_alpha   90.00
_cell.angle_beta   90.00
_cell.angle_gamma   90.00
#
_symmetry.space_group_name_H-M   'P 1'
#
loop_
_entity.id
_entity.type
_entity.pdbx_description
1 polymer ?
#
loop_
_entity_poly.entity_id
_entity_poly.type
_entity_poly.pdbx_seq_one_letter_code
_entity_poly.pdbx_strand_id
1 'polypeptide(L)'
;MQNKLWQLAAGAVVLMGLTGCSTVSSVTDSVAQGLSKTWSGITSLGGKAEEPKVQAKAAAAPVGLQSSKESGRWHGLYRMEGDAGRFEECVTGQIIPVLMEGDNVLLEQAYLNTRGSESAVMLAEVQGRVVERPVADPVLAQQGRKQLALRVERFVTLSSKAICPAGSGWR
;
A
#
# COMPACT_ATOMS: atom_id res chain seq x y z
N MET A 1 23.24 13.19 -37.70
CA MET A 1 24.22 12.08 -37.82
C MET A 1 23.91 11.05 -36.74
N GLN A 2 23.46 9.87 -37.18
CA GLN A 2 23.43 8.54 -36.53
C GLN A 2 23.07 8.38 -35.03
N ASN A 3 21.78 8.06 -34.80
CA ASN A 3 21.31 7.15 -33.74
C ASN A 3 21.70 5.70 -34.11
N LYS A 4 22.26 4.93 -33.18
CA LYS A 4 22.42 3.46 -33.26
C LYS A 4 21.87 2.85 -31.98
N LEU A 5 20.63 2.34 -32.02
CA LEU A 5 20.29 0.93 -32.26
C LEU A 5 20.72 0.02 -31.10
N TRP A 6 19.73 -0.28 -30.26
CA TRP A 6 19.66 -1.47 -29.41
C TRP A 6 19.97 -2.74 -30.20
N GLN A 7 20.66 -3.69 -29.57
CA GLN A 7 20.59 -5.10 -29.94
C GLN A 7 20.33 -5.94 -28.68
N LEU A 8 19.19 -6.62 -28.74
CA LEU A 8 18.76 -7.70 -27.88
C LEU A 8 19.59 -8.94 -28.24
N ALA A 9 20.20 -9.59 -27.26
CA ALA A 9 20.71 -10.94 -27.42
C ALA A 9 19.87 -11.88 -26.55
N ALA A 10 18.93 -12.55 -27.21
CA ALA A 10 18.25 -13.73 -26.70
C ALA A 10 19.28 -14.88 -26.61
N GLY A 11 19.38 -15.49 -25.43
CA GLY A 11 20.14 -16.73 -25.21
C GLY A 11 19.23 -17.73 -24.53
N ALA A 12 18.68 -18.66 -25.31
CA ALA A 12 17.89 -19.78 -24.83
C ALA A 12 18.79 -20.76 -24.06
N VAL A 13 18.34 -21.19 -22.88
CA VAL A 13 18.86 -22.39 -22.21
C VAL A 13 17.71 -23.38 -22.09
N VAL A 14 17.74 -24.38 -22.95
CA VAL A 14 17.00 -25.63 -22.79
C VAL A 14 17.91 -26.57 -22.01
N LEU A 15 17.48 -27.02 -20.84
CA LEU A 15 18.05 -28.19 -20.19
C LEU A 15 16.95 -29.21 -19.90
N MET A 16 17.31 -30.44 -20.25
CA MET A 16 16.49 -31.65 -20.26
C MET A 16 16.18 -32.14 -18.83
N GLY A 17 15.17 -33.01 -18.75
CA GLY A 17 14.46 -33.32 -17.51
C GLY A 17 15.19 -34.21 -16.52
N LEU A 18 14.56 -34.34 -15.35
CA LEU A 18 14.62 -35.54 -14.53
C LEU A 18 13.21 -35.81 -14.01
N THR A 19 12.72 -36.99 -14.36
CA THR A 19 11.65 -37.70 -13.69
C THR A 19 11.98 -37.83 -12.20
N GLY A 20 11.12 -37.29 -11.34
CA GLY A 20 11.22 -37.44 -9.90
C GLY A 20 9.83 -37.38 -9.28
N CYS A 21 9.21 -38.54 -9.07
CA CYS A 21 8.08 -38.68 -8.16
C CYS A 21 8.58 -38.35 -6.75
N SER A 22 7.98 -37.36 -6.10
CA SER A 22 8.07 -37.21 -4.66
C SER A 22 6.75 -36.64 -4.15
N THR A 23 5.83 -37.58 -3.90
CA THR A 23 4.71 -37.39 -2.99
C THR A 23 5.25 -37.18 -1.59
N VAL A 24 5.05 -35.99 -1.01
CA VAL A 24 4.93 -35.87 0.44
C VAL A 24 3.82 -34.87 0.76
N SER A 25 2.61 -35.40 0.91
CA SER A 25 1.55 -34.74 1.65
C SER A 25 1.48 -35.38 3.03
N SER A 26 1.11 -34.55 4.00
CA SER A 26 0.56 -34.87 5.32
C SER A 26 1.46 -35.64 6.31
N VAL A 27 2.21 -34.89 7.12
CA VAL A 27 2.57 -35.30 8.50
C VAL A 27 2.55 -34.09 9.43
N THR A 28 1.38 -33.49 9.61
CA THR A 28 1.04 -32.68 10.80
C THR A 28 -0.47 -32.75 11.05
N ASP A 29 -1.01 -33.95 11.26
CA ASP A 29 -2.41 -34.13 11.67
C ASP A 29 -2.55 -34.90 13.01
N SER A 30 -1.46 -35.42 13.57
CA SER A 30 -1.54 -36.31 14.74
C SER A 30 -1.21 -35.67 16.09
N VAL A 31 -0.78 -34.40 16.16
CA VAL A 31 -0.52 -33.71 17.45
C VAL A 31 -1.75 -32.94 17.95
N ALA A 32 -2.68 -32.55 17.07
CA ALA A 32 -3.91 -31.85 17.43
C ALA A 32 -5.01 -32.77 18.00
N GLN A 33 -4.97 -34.07 17.69
CA GLN A 33 -6.03 -35.02 18.10
C GLN A 33 -5.76 -35.73 19.43
N GLY A 34 -4.55 -35.61 19.99
CA GLY A 34 -4.18 -36.20 21.30
C GLY A 34 -4.43 -35.27 22.49
N LEU A 35 -4.35 -33.96 22.31
CA LEU A 35 -4.55 -32.96 23.37
C LEU A 35 -6.02 -32.60 23.61
N SER A 36 -6.91 -32.88 22.65
CA SER A 36 -8.33 -32.55 22.76
C SER A 36 -9.16 -33.58 23.53
N LYS A 37 -8.70 -34.83 23.64
CA LYS A 37 -9.44 -35.90 24.33
C LYS A 37 -9.25 -35.95 25.85
N THR A 38 -8.24 -35.25 26.38
CA THR A 38 -7.94 -35.26 27.83
C THR A 38 -8.50 -34.04 28.57
N TRP A 39 -8.88 -32.96 27.87
CA TRP A 39 -9.46 -31.78 28.54
C TRP A 39 -10.98 -31.88 28.76
N SER A 40 -11.72 -32.70 28.00
CA SER A 40 -13.18 -32.80 28.13
C SER A 40 -13.70 -33.42 29.44
N GLY A 41 -12.83 -33.75 30.41
CA GLY A 41 -13.19 -34.43 31.65
C GLY A 41 -13.13 -33.62 32.95
N ILE A 42 -12.63 -32.37 32.98
CA ILE A 42 -12.26 -31.73 34.27
C ILE A 42 -12.93 -30.40 34.61
N THR A 43 -13.93 -29.92 33.85
CA THR A 43 -14.67 -28.70 34.24
C THR A 43 -16.18 -28.89 34.14
N SER A 44 -16.70 -29.86 34.88
CA SER A 44 -18.07 -29.82 35.39
C SER A 44 -17.99 -29.35 36.84
N LEU A 45 -18.12 -28.04 37.06
CA LEU A 45 -18.57 -27.41 38.31
C LEU A 45 -18.58 -25.88 38.11
N GLY A 46 -19.79 -25.33 37.95
CA GLY A 46 -20.17 -24.02 38.48
C GLY A 46 -19.60 -22.76 37.83
N GLY A 47 -20.39 -22.14 36.96
CA GLY A 47 -20.24 -20.71 36.64
C GLY A 47 -20.88 -20.35 35.31
N LYS A 48 -22.01 -19.62 35.36
CA LYS A 48 -22.51 -18.86 34.20
C LYS A 48 -21.41 -17.87 33.79
N ALA A 49 -20.73 -18.16 32.68
CA ALA A 49 -19.96 -17.17 31.94
C ALA A 49 -20.62 -17.06 30.57
N GLU A 50 -21.30 -15.94 30.36
CA GLU A 50 -21.87 -15.55 29.08
C GLU A 50 -20.68 -15.27 28.14
N GLU A 51 -20.50 -16.13 27.13
CA GLU A 51 -19.48 -15.94 26.09
C GLU A 51 -19.77 -14.63 25.33
N PRO A 52 -18.86 -13.63 25.35
CA PRO A 52 -18.95 -12.57 24.37
C PRO A 52 -18.65 -13.19 23.02
N LYS A 53 -19.63 -13.20 22.10
CA LYS A 53 -19.40 -13.40 20.67
C LYS A 53 -18.45 -12.31 20.19
N VAL A 54 -17.15 -12.53 20.32
CA VAL A 54 -16.14 -11.80 19.56
C VAL A 54 -16.29 -12.29 18.14
N GLN A 55 -17.19 -11.64 17.41
CA GLN A 55 -17.23 -11.68 15.97
C GLN A 55 -15.89 -11.14 15.50
N ALA A 56 -14.98 -12.04 15.13
CA ALA A 56 -13.83 -11.68 14.34
C ALA A 56 -14.38 -11.10 13.03
N LYS A 57 -14.53 -9.78 12.99
CA LYS A 57 -14.73 -9.02 11.77
C LYS A 57 -13.51 -9.34 10.93
N ALA A 58 -13.70 -10.18 9.91
CA ALA A 58 -12.67 -10.49 8.93
C ALA A 58 -11.99 -9.18 8.55
N ALA A 59 -10.68 -9.10 8.81
CA ALA A 59 -9.86 -7.99 8.33
C ALA A 59 -10.09 -7.93 6.82
N ALA A 60 -10.79 -6.88 6.38
CA ALA A 60 -11.02 -6.64 4.98
C ALA A 60 -9.65 -6.65 4.29
N ALA A 61 -9.53 -7.36 3.17
CA ALA A 61 -8.42 -7.19 2.25
C ALA A 61 -8.20 -5.68 2.04
N PRO A 62 -6.95 -5.21 1.87
CA PRO A 62 -6.66 -3.77 1.76
C PRO A 62 -7.56 -3.18 0.68
N VAL A 63 -8.57 -2.44 1.11
CA VAL A 63 -9.49 -1.73 0.22
C VAL A 63 -8.62 -0.65 -0.41
N GLY A 64 -8.29 -0.82 -1.69
CA GLY A 64 -7.48 0.14 -2.44
C GLY A 64 -8.06 1.55 -2.32
N LEU A 65 -7.21 2.55 -2.48
CA LEU A 65 -7.59 3.95 -2.37
C LEU A 65 -8.76 4.23 -3.32
N GLN A 66 -9.77 4.96 -2.83
CA GLN A 66 -10.95 5.31 -3.61
C GLN A 66 -10.97 6.82 -3.85
N SER A 67 -11.57 7.24 -4.96
CA SER A 67 -11.89 8.65 -5.18
C SER A 67 -12.86 9.15 -4.11
N SER A 68 -12.63 10.35 -3.59
CA SER A 68 -13.45 10.99 -2.56
C SER A 68 -14.00 12.33 -3.06
N LYS A 69 -15.29 12.58 -2.77
CA LYS A 69 -15.91 13.89 -3.04
C LYS A 69 -15.56 14.91 -1.96
N GLU A 70 -15.42 14.44 -0.73
CA GLU A 70 -15.12 15.24 0.46
C GLU A 70 -13.63 15.31 0.72
N SER A 71 -13.24 16.38 1.40
CA SER A 71 -11.89 16.58 1.90
C SER A 71 -11.69 15.77 3.16
N GLY A 72 -10.65 14.93 3.18
CA GLY A 72 -10.23 14.12 4.31
C GLY A 72 -8.80 14.43 4.70
N ARG A 73 -8.39 13.92 5.86
CA ARG A 73 -6.99 13.96 6.29
C ARG A 73 -6.26 12.75 5.71
N TRP A 74 -5.14 13.00 5.06
CA TRP A 74 -4.32 11.99 4.42
C TRP A 74 -2.93 12.01 5.02
N HIS A 75 -2.42 10.82 5.32
CA HIS A 75 -1.08 10.58 5.81
C HIS A 75 -0.36 9.64 4.86
N GLY A 76 0.87 10.00 4.50
CA GLY A 76 1.58 9.25 3.49
C GLY A 76 3.03 9.66 3.36
N LEU A 77 3.79 8.83 2.66
CA LEU A 77 5.15 9.15 2.30
C LEU A 77 5.14 9.98 1.02
N TYR A 78 5.70 11.17 1.10
CA TYR A 78 5.84 12.10 -0.01
C TYR A 78 7.28 12.11 -0.52
N ARG A 79 7.42 12.13 -1.84
CA ARG A 79 8.68 12.34 -2.56
C ARG A 79 8.41 13.07 -3.86
N MET A 80 9.42 13.72 -4.42
CA MET A 80 9.34 14.24 -5.78
C MET A 80 9.94 13.26 -6.78
N GLU A 81 9.26 13.08 -7.91
CA GLU A 81 9.75 12.35 -9.08
C GLU A 81 9.65 13.25 -10.31
N GLY A 82 10.79 13.81 -10.73
CA GLY A 82 10.82 14.81 -11.81
C GLY A 82 10.14 16.10 -11.38
N ASP A 83 9.08 16.48 -12.09
CA ASP A 83 8.27 17.69 -11.88
C ASP A 83 7.02 17.45 -11.04
N ALA A 84 6.76 16.21 -10.61
CA ALA A 84 5.55 15.85 -9.88
C ALA A 84 5.85 15.22 -8.52
N GLY A 85 5.03 15.55 -7.53
CA GLY A 85 4.98 14.85 -6.25
C GLY A 85 4.35 13.46 -6.37
N ARG A 86 4.91 12.48 -5.67
CA ARG A 86 4.29 11.18 -5.39
C ARG A 86 3.94 11.09 -3.93
N PHE A 87 2.75 10.56 -3.66
CA PHE A 87 2.24 10.31 -2.34
C PHE A 87 1.87 8.83 -2.20
N GLU A 88 2.57 8.13 -1.32
CA GLU A 88 2.26 6.76 -0.92
C GLU A 88 1.40 6.80 0.32
N GLU A 89 0.11 6.47 0.18
CA GLU A 89 -0.84 6.54 1.28
C GLU A 89 -0.57 5.43 2.29
N CYS A 90 -0.48 5.78 3.58
CA CYS A 90 0.04 4.87 4.60
C CYS A 90 -0.87 3.66 4.90
N VAL A 91 -2.19 3.76 4.72
CA VAL A 91 -3.14 2.69 5.05
C VAL A 91 -3.19 1.62 3.95
N THR A 92 -3.20 2.04 2.69
CA THR A 92 -3.35 1.20 1.50
C THR A 92 -2.00 0.86 0.86
N GLY A 93 -0.96 1.63 1.15
CA GLY A 93 0.34 1.55 0.46
C GLY A 93 0.27 2.00 -1.00
N GLN A 94 -0.85 2.61 -1.43
CA GLN A 94 -1.02 2.98 -2.83
C GLN A 94 -0.28 4.29 -3.14
N ILE A 95 0.55 4.24 -4.17
CA ILE A 95 1.27 5.42 -4.68
C ILE A 95 0.39 6.12 -5.71
N ILE A 96 0.10 7.40 -5.47
CA ILE A 96 -0.64 8.26 -6.37
C ILE A 96 0.13 9.56 -6.65
N PRO A 97 0.01 10.14 -7.85
CA PRO A 97 0.54 11.48 -8.10
C PRO A 97 -0.21 12.53 -7.29
N VAL A 98 0.50 13.56 -6.85
CA VAL A 98 -0.09 14.77 -6.27
C VAL A 98 -0.36 15.78 -7.38
N LEU A 99 -1.53 16.42 -7.35
CA LEU A 99 -1.87 17.47 -8.29
C LEU A 99 -1.08 18.74 -8.01
N MET A 100 -0.61 19.40 -9.07
CA MET A 100 -0.03 20.74 -9.03
C MET A 100 -1.12 21.82 -8.86
N GLU A 101 -2.03 21.61 -7.90
CA GLU A 101 -3.18 22.48 -7.60
C GLU A 101 -3.27 22.72 -6.09
N GLY A 102 -3.98 23.79 -5.70
CA GLY A 102 -4.24 24.10 -4.30
C GLY A 102 -2.96 24.36 -3.50
N ASP A 103 -2.90 23.83 -2.29
CA ASP A 103 -1.78 24.01 -1.36
C ASP A 103 -0.58 23.09 -1.66
N ASN A 104 -0.56 22.41 -2.80
CA ASN A 104 0.58 21.58 -3.20
C ASN A 104 1.90 22.38 -3.27
N VAL A 105 1.84 23.67 -3.63
CA VAL A 105 3.02 24.56 -3.63
C VAL A 105 3.67 24.64 -2.24
N LEU A 106 2.86 24.68 -1.17
CA LEU A 106 3.38 24.72 0.20
C LEU A 106 4.00 23.37 0.61
N LEU A 107 3.39 22.26 0.21
CA LEU A 107 3.94 20.93 0.42
C LEU A 107 5.28 20.75 -0.30
N GLU A 108 5.35 21.14 -1.57
CA GLU A 108 6.58 21.09 -2.39
C GLU A 108 7.68 21.96 -1.78
N GLN A 109 7.37 23.19 -1.39
CA GLN A 109 8.33 24.08 -0.73
C GLN A 109 8.84 23.48 0.59
N ALA A 110 7.94 22.94 1.43
CA ALA A 110 8.34 22.28 2.67
C ALA A 110 9.28 21.08 2.39
N TYR A 111 9.00 20.30 1.34
CA TYR A 111 9.84 19.20 0.92
C TYR A 111 11.22 19.67 0.46
N LEU A 112 11.29 20.66 -0.43
CA LEU A 112 12.55 21.18 -0.96
C LEU A 112 13.44 21.79 0.14
N ASN A 113 12.84 22.43 1.14
CA ASN A 113 13.55 23.04 2.27
C ASN A 113 14.04 22.01 3.29
N THR A 114 13.40 20.83 3.37
CA THR A 114 13.69 19.82 4.41
C THR A 114 14.50 18.65 3.86
N ARG A 115 14.44 18.37 2.56
CA ARG A 115 15.04 17.16 1.97
C ARG A 115 16.56 17.18 2.11
N GLY A 116 17.11 16.06 2.57
CA GLY A 116 18.56 15.84 2.58
C GLY A 116 19.13 15.43 1.22
N SER A 117 18.28 14.96 0.30
CA SER A 117 18.65 14.54 -1.06
C SER A 117 17.48 14.69 -2.02
N GLU A 118 17.72 14.61 -3.33
CA GLU A 118 16.65 14.77 -4.33
C GLU A 118 15.57 13.69 -4.22
N SER A 119 15.96 12.47 -3.87
CA SER A 119 15.10 11.29 -3.72
C SER A 119 14.67 11.01 -2.28
N ALA A 120 14.81 11.98 -1.36
CA ALA A 120 14.40 11.80 0.03
C ALA A 120 12.90 11.45 0.12
N VAL A 121 12.55 10.50 0.99
CA VAL A 121 11.16 10.16 1.26
C VAL A 121 10.80 10.69 2.64
N MET A 122 9.71 11.45 2.73
CA MET A 122 9.33 12.16 3.95
C MET A 122 7.84 12.00 4.25
N LEU A 123 7.51 11.79 5.52
CA LEU A 123 6.14 11.62 5.99
C LEU A 123 5.43 12.96 5.95
N ALA A 124 4.41 13.05 5.11
CA ALA A 124 3.55 14.20 4.94
C ALA A 124 2.17 13.94 5.52
N GLU A 125 1.58 15.01 6.05
CA GLU A 125 0.18 15.07 6.42
C GLU A 125 -0.46 16.24 5.68
N VAL A 126 -1.56 15.95 5.00
CA VAL A 126 -2.29 16.92 4.20
C VAL A 126 -3.80 16.73 4.37
N GLN A 127 -4.55 17.80 4.16
CA GLN A 127 -5.99 17.73 3.94
C GLN A 127 -6.27 17.88 2.45
N GLY A 128 -7.14 17.03 1.94
CA GLY A 128 -7.43 17.01 0.53
C GLY A 128 -8.37 15.90 0.11
N ARG A 129 -8.45 15.67 -1.19
CA ARG A 129 -9.33 14.64 -1.77
C ARG A 129 -8.61 13.84 -2.82
N VAL A 130 -8.93 12.57 -2.90
CA VAL A 130 -8.45 11.71 -3.98
C VAL A 130 -9.42 11.86 -5.15
N VAL A 131 -8.92 12.19 -6.33
CA VAL A 131 -9.74 12.42 -7.52
C VAL A 131 -9.30 11.51 -8.66
N GLU A 132 -10.25 11.08 -9.48
CA GLU A 132 -9.93 10.42 -10.75
C GLU A 132 -9.63 11.45 -11.83
N ARG A 133 -8.58 11.20 -12.61
CA ARG A 133 -8.21 12.02 -13.76
C ARG A 133 -7.63 11.16 -14.87
N PRO A 134 -7.57 11.66 -16.12
CA PRO A 134 -6.83 10.98 -17.17
C PRO A 134 -5.37 10.70 -16.75
N VAL A 135 -4.84 9.57 -17.19
CA VAL A 135 -3.40 9.30 -17.00
C VAL A 135 -2.54 10.38 -17.68
N ALA A 136 -1.32 10.57 -17.20
CA ALA A 136 -0.42 11.58 -17.76
C ALA A 136 0.01 11.28 -19.21
N ASP A 137 0.05 9.99 -19.57
CA ASP A 137 0.34 9.57 -20.93
C ASP A 137 -0.81 9.97 -21.88
N PRO A 138 -0.55 10.82 -22.90
CA PRO A 138 -1.59 11.37 -23.76
C PRO A 138 -2.27 10.31 -24.62
N VAL A 139 -1.58 9.22 -24.99
CA VAL A 139 -2.15 8.13 -25.80
C VAL A 139 -3.11 7.31 -24.94
N LEU A 140 -2.68 6.94 -23.73
CA LEU A 140 -3.53 6.20 -22.79
C LEU A 140 -4.71 7.06 -22.30
N ALA A 141 -4.52 8.36 -22.12
CA ALA A 141 -5.60 9.30 -21.78
C ALA A 141 -6.69 9.33 -22.86
N GLN A 142 -6.31 9.34 -24.15
CA GLN A 142 -7.26 9.27 -25.27
C GLN A 142 -8.02 7.94 -25.31
N GLN A 143 -7.42 6.86 -24.80
CA GLN A 143 -8.08 5.57 -24.62
C GLN A 143 -9.01 5.52 -23.40
N GLY A 144 -9.20 6.64 -22.70
CA GLY A 144 -10.05 6.75 -21.51
C GLY A 144 -9.44 6.16 -20.25
N ARG A 145 -8.13 5.87 -20.23
CA ARG A 145 -7.44 5.40 -19.03
C ARG A 145 -7.40 6.52 -17.99
N LYS A 146 -7.80 6.18 -16.76
CA LYS A 146 -7.79 7.09 -15.61
C LYS A 146 -6.83 6.58 -14.54
N GLN A 147 -6.37 7.50 -13.71
CA GLN A 147 -5.63 7.25 -12.50
C GLN A 147 -6.20 8.10 -11.36
N LEU A 148 -5.99 7.64 -10.13
CA LEU A 148 -6.22 8.44 -8.94
C LEU A 148 -5.08 9.45 -8.76
N ALA A 149 -5.41 10.60 -8.20
CA ALA A 149 -4.44 11.63 -7.82
C ALA A 149 -4.90 12.34 -6.56
N LEU A 150 -3.95 12.80 -5.75
CA LEU A 150 -4.24 13.54 -4.54
C LEU A 150 -4.31 15.02 -4.87
N ARG A 151 -5.46 15.65 -4.63
CA ARG A 151 -5.57 17.11 -4.61
C ARG A 151 -5.35 17.61 -3.19
N VAL A 152 -4.24 18.30 -2.97
CA VAL A 152 -3.94 18.93 -1.69
C VAL A 152 -4.73 20.23 -1.58
N GLU A 153 -5.63 20.30 -0.62
CA GLU A 153 -6.42 21.50 -0.33
C GLU A 153 -5.80 22.32 0.79
N ARG A 154 -5.15 21.65 1.74
CA ARG A 154 -4.42 22.30 2.81
C ARG A 154 -3.22 21.48 3.24
N PHE A 155 -2.05 22.10 3.28
CA PHE A 155 -0.87 21.49 3.88
C PHE A 155 -0.99 21.50 5.42
N VAL A 156 -0.66 20.38 6.08
CA VAL A 156 -0.70 20.27 7.55
C VAL A 156 0.70 20.19 8.12
N THR A 157 1.47 19.16 7.77
CA THR A 157 2.86 19.00 8.24
C THR A 157 3.69 18.12 7.32
N LEU A 158 5.02 18.26 7.43
CA LEU A 158 6.01 17.41 6.81
C LEU A 158 7.06 17.08 7.86
N SER A 159 7.46 15.81 7.95
CA SER A 159 8.54 15.37 8.83
C SER A 159 9.57 14.56 8.04
N SER A 160 10.82 14.60 8.48
CA SER A 160 11.93 13.84 7.88
C SER A 160 11.84 12.32 8.07
N LYS A 161 10.76 11.81 8.70
CA LYS A 161 10.53 10.37 8.87
C LYS A 161 10.20 9.74 7.52
N ALA A 162 10.88 8.66 7.17
CA ALA A 162 10.64 7.92 5.92
C ALA A 162 9.74 6.68 6.13
N ILE A 163 8.93 6.65 7.19
CA ILE A 163 8.15 5.48 7.59
C ILE A 163 6.76 5.91 8.03
N CYS A 164 5.75 5.17 7.57
CA CYS A 164 4.39 5.32 8.03
C CYS A 164 4.25 4.88 9.49
N PRO A 165 3.62 5.70 10.37
CA PRO A 165 3.41 5.31 11.75
C PRO A 165 2.46 4.10 11.82
N ALA A 166 2.80 3.11 12.64
CA ALA A 166 1.91 1.99 12.91
C ALA A 166 0.74 2.46 13.80
N GLY A 167 -0.47 2.54 13.26
CA GLY A 167 -1.66 2.82 14.07
C GLY A 167 -2.89 3.23 13.26
N SER A 168 -4.05 2.71 13.67
CA SER A 168 -5.37 2.91 13.05
C SER A 168 -6.07 4.22 13.47
N GLY A 169 -5.32 5.23 13.94
CA GLY A 169 -5.87 6.50 14.45
C GLY A 169 -6.12 7.58 13.40
N TRP A 170 -5.89 7.25 12.12
CA TRP A 170 -5.82 8.23 11.04
C TRP A 170 -6.84 7.86 9.95
N ARG A 171 -8.09 8.27 10.16
CA ARG A 171 -9.12 8.42 9.13
C ARG A 171 -9.97 9.62 9.48
#